data_AF-A0A645HQ15-F1
#
_entry.id   AF-A0A645HQ15-F1
#
_cell.length_a   1.000
_cell.length_b   1.000
_cell.length_c   1.000
_cell.angle_alpha   90.00
_cell.angle_beta   90.00
_cell.angle_gamma   90.00
#
_symmetry.space_group_name_H-M   'P 1'
#
loop_
_entity.id
_entity.type
_entity.pdbx_description
1 polymer ?
#
loop_
_entity_poly.entity_id
_entity_poly.type
_entity_poly.pdbx_seq_one_letter_code
_entity_poly.pdbx_strand_id
1 'polypeptide(L)'
;MLTALPDSMRGAILMCAATGTRLDNTAERGIRVSRMDITDETSFSAWLETSQLSNIHVREALVLASKVAAAPDIAAELCWSDDPDYTTGYVASKTQYIRIPHLKSFGSPVGGRIFFVSPGSDIDNLITYLEEQPVLIKPPLPGGDNYAISD
;
A
#
# COMPACT_ATOMS: atom_id res chain seq x y z
N MET A 1 -4.10 4.13 19.05
CA MET A 1 -4.88 5.10 18.22
C MET A 1 -3.88 5.91 17.42
N LEU A 2 -4.12 6.15 16.13
CA LEU A 2 -3.17 6.73 15.16
C LEU A 2 -2.44 8.02 15.59
N THR A 3 -2.97 8.74 16.57
CA THR A 3 -2.41 9.97 17.13
C THR A 3 -1.20 9.77 18.05
N ALA A 4 -0.81 8.53 18.32
CA ALA A 4 0.26 8.18 19.26
C ALA A 4 1.38 7.35 18.62
N LEU A 5 1.72 7.60 17.35
CA LEU A 5 2.94 7.06 16.75
C LEU A 5 4.11 7.99 17.12
N PRO A 6 4.93 7.67 18.15
CA PRO A 6 6.11 8.48 18.47
C PRO A 6 7.22 8.32 17.43
N ASP A 7 7.16 7.26 16.62
CA ASP A 7 8.13 6.89 15.62
C ASP A 7 7.46 6.11 14.46
N SER A 8 8.18 5.96 13.36
CA SER A 8 7.74 5.22 12.17
C SER A 8 7.65 3.72 12.44
N MET A 9 6.56 3.10 11.98
CA MET A 9 6.49 1.65 11.95
C MET A 9 7.27 1.07 10.78
N ARG A 10 7.93 -0.07 11.01
CA ARG A 10 8.76 -0.75 9.99
C ARG A 10 7.96 -1.64 9.02
N GLY A 11 6.64 -1.65 9.15
CA GLY A 11 5.70 -2.48 8.42
C GLY A 11 4.28 -1.93 8.54
N ALA A 12 3.28 -2.67 8.08
CA ALA A 12 1.89 -2.24 8.13
C ALA A 12 1.17 -2.65 9.43
N ILE A 13 0.25 -1.80 9.90
CA ILE A 13 -0.79 -2.20 10.86
C ILE A 13 -1.92 -2.89 10.10
N LEU A 14 -2.45 -3.98 10.64
CA LEU A 14 -3.79 -4.46 10.26
C LEU A 14 -4.82 -3.81 11.18
N MET A 15 -5.79 -3.10 10.61
CA MET A 15 -6.83 -2.40 11.36
C MET A 15 -8.20 -2.87 10.92
N CYS A 16 -9.08 -3.18 11.86
CA CYS A 16 -10.47 -3.48 11.55
C CYS A 16 -11.15 -2.24 10.97
N ALA A 17 -11.69 -2.35 9.75
CA ALA A 17 -12.33 -1.25 9.06
C ALA A 17 -13.58 -0.72 9.77
N ALA A 18 -14.28 -1.57 10.54
CA ALA A 18 -15.50 -1.17 11.23
C ALA A 18 -15.26 -0.55 12.62
N THR A 19 -14.22 -1.00 13.34
CA THR A 19 -14.00 -0.63 14.75
C THR A 19 -12.76 0.22 14.98
N GLY A 20 -11.84 0.31 14.01
CA GLY A 20 -10.55 0.99 14.16
C GLY A 20 -9.57 0.28 15.10
N THR A 21 -9.88 -0.95 15.54
CA THR A 21 -9.01 -1.72 16.42
C THR A 21 -7.88 -2.36 15.62
N ARG A 22 -6.66 -2.34 16.18
CA ARG A 22 -5.52 -3.08 15.63
C ARG A 22 -5.77 -4.58 15.77
N LEU A 23 -5.52 -5.32 14.69
CA LEU A 23 -5.77 -6.75 14.56
C LEU A 23 -4.49 -7.59 14.57
N ASP A 24 -3.35 -7.01 14.21
CA ASP A 24 -2.08 -7.72 14.24
C ASP A 24 -1.39 -7.62 15.62
N ASN A 25 -0.70 -8.69 16.00
CA ASN A 25 0.05 -8.78 17.27
C ASN A 25 1.57 -8.57 17.07
N THR A 26 1.97 -7.71 16.14
CA THR A 26 3.38 -7.56 15.73
C THR A 26 4.09 -6.31 16.29
N ALA A 27 3.43 -5.56 17.17
CA ALA A 27 3.97 -4.34 17.80
C ALA A 27 4.61 -3.37 16.77
N GLU A 28 5.87 -2.99 16.92
CA GLU A 28 6.54 -2.06 16.00
C GLU A 28 7.08 -2.73 14.73
N ARG A 29 7.05 -4.07 14.65
CA ARG A 29 7.47 -4.79 13.44
C ARG A 29 6.51 -4.52 12.30
N GLY A 30 5.21 -4.59 12.58
CA GLY A 30 4.17 -4.59 11.56
C GLY A 30 4.21 -5.85 10.68
N ILE A 31 3.28 -5.88 9.73
CA ILE A 31 3.23 -6.86 8.65
C ILE A 31 4.12 -6.38 7.50
N ARG A 32 4.99 -7.26 7.00
CA ARG A 32 5.91 -6.95 5.88
C ARG A 32 5.47 -7.66 4.62
N VAL A 33 4.80 -6.92 3.74
CA VAL A 33 4.44 -7.42 2.42
C VAL A 33 5.72 -7.74 1.65
N SER A 34 5.82 -8.97 1.11
CA SER A 34 7.02 -9.44 0.42
C SER A 34 6.67 -10.34 -0.78
N ARG A 35 7.68 -10.82 -1.51
CA ARG A 35 7.51 -11.74 -2.66
C ARG A 35 6.53 -11.19 -3.70
N MET A 36 6.77 -9.95 -4.12
CA MET A 36 5.98 -9.26 -5.13
C MET A 36 6.91 -8.63 -6.16
N ASP A 37 6.55 -8.75 -7.42
CA ASP A 37 7.26 -8.09 -8.51
C ASP A 37 6.32 -7.88 -9.70
N ILE A 38 6.83 -7.34 -10.80
CA ILE A 38 6.08 -7.07 -12.03
C ILE A 38 6.38 -8.17 -13.06
N THR A 39 5.38 -8.58 -13.85
CA THR A 39 5.58 -9.58 -14.92
C THR A 39 6.41 -9.08 -16.10
N ASP A 40 6.28 -7.79 -16.43
CA ASP A 40 6.96 -7.12 -17.55
C ASP A 40 7.32 -5.68 -17.16
N GLU A 41 8.61 -5.45 -16.91
CA GLU A 41 9.13 -4.14 -16.50
C GLU A 41 9.00 -3.07 -17.59
N THR A 42 9.09 -3.46 -18.87
CA THR A 42 9.06 -2.52 -19.99
C THR A 42 7.65 -1.95 -20.15
N SER A 43 6.66 -2.85 -20.19
CA SER A 43 5.25 -2.45 -20.29
C SER A 43 4.79 -1.65 -19.07
N PHE A 44 5.25 -2.00 -17.86
CA PHE A 44 4.92 -1.26 -16.65
C PHE A 44 5.55 0.14 -16.61
N SER A 45 6.82 0.26 -17.00
CA SER A 45 7.50 1.56 -17.06
C SER A 45 6.84 2.49 -18.09
N ALA A 46 6.52 1.96 -19.28
CA ALA A 46 5.80 2.72 -20.31
C ALA A 46 4.43 3.20 -19.79
N TRP A 47 3.68 2.35 -19.08
CA TRP A 47 2.41 2.75 -18.49
C TRP A 47 2.56 3.83 -17.40
N LEU A 48 3.56 3.73 -16.53
CA LEU A 48 3.85 4.77 -15.55
C LEU A 48 4.18 6.11 -16.21
N GLU A 49 4.97 6.11 -17.29
CA GLU A 49 5.29 7.31 -18.06
C GLU A 49 4.04 7.95 -18.67
N THR A 50 3.14 7.16 -19.26
CA THR A 50 1.86 7.68 -19.78
C THR A 50 0.98 8.30 -18.69
N SER A 51 1.16 7.84 -17.44
CA SER A 51 0.45 8.32 -16.26
C SER A 51 1.19 9.45 -15.53
N GLN A 52 2.34 9.92 -16.05
CA GLN A 52 3.21 10.94 -15.44
C GLN A 52 3.77 10.56 -14.06
N LEU A 53 3.95 9.25 -13.81
CA LEU A 53 4.40 8.68 -12.53
C LEU A 53 5.80 8.06 -12.64
N SER A 54 6.78 8.84 -13.09
CA SER A 54 8.15 8.35 -13.34
C SER A 54 9.04 8.21 -12.09
N ASN A 55 8.51 8.43 -10.88
CA ASN A 55 9.28 8.34 -9.65
C ASN A 55 9.43 6.86 -9.21
N ILE A 56 10.67 6.44 -8.92
CA ILE A 56 11.00 5.09 -8.44
C ILE A 56 10.20 4.69 -7.19
N HIS A 57 9.93 5.62 -6.27
CA HIS A 57 9.11 5.37 -5.08
C HIS A 57 7.67 5.00 -5.43
N VAL A 58 7.13 5.55 -6.53
CA VAL A 58 5.77 5.25 -6.98
C VAL A 58 5.70 3.85 -7.58
N ARG A 59 6.74 3.41 -8.31
CA ARG A 59 6.83 2.04 -8.82
C ARG A 59 6.72 1.01 -7.70
N GLU A 60 7.58 1.09 -6.68
CA GLU A 60 7.58 0.14 -5.57
C GLU A 60 6.26 0.19 -4.78
N ALA A 61 5.76 1.40 -4.51
CA ALA A 61 4.50 1.60 -3.80
C ALA A 61 3.30 0.99 -4.56
N LEU A 62 3.23 1.16 -5.88
CA LEU A 62 2.15 0.60 -6.70
C LEU A 62 2.18 -0.92 -6.73
N VAL A 63 3.35 -1.55 -6.86
CA VAL A 63 3.45 -3.02 -6.85
C VAL A 63 2.97 -3.59 -5.51
N LEU A 64 3.43 -3.00 -4.41
CA LEU A 64 3.00 -3.38 -3.07
C LEU A 64 1.49 -3.17 -2.89
N ALA A 65 0.99 -1.97 -3.22
CA ALA A 65 -0.43 -1.64 -3.12
C ALA A 65 -1.30 -2.58 -3.96
N SER A 66 -0.82 -2.97 -5.15
CA SER A 66 -1.53 -3.90 -6.02
C SER A 66 -1.64 -5.30 -5.41
N LYS A 67 -0.57 -5.81 -4.78
CA LYS A 67 -0.63 -7.08 -4.03
C LYS A 67 -1.60 -6.98 -2.85
N VAL A 68 -1.54 -5.89 -2.09
CA VAL A 68 -2.42 -5.65 -0.94
C VAL A 68 -3.88 -5.57 -1.37
N ALA A 69 -4.18 -4.83 -2.43
CA ALA A 69 -5.52 -4.71 -2.98
C ALA A 69 -6.08 -6.05 -3.50
N ALA A 70 -5.22 -6.94 -3.98
CA ALA A 70 -5.62 -8.27 -4.43
C ALA A 70 -5.97 -9.23 -3.28
N ALA A 71 -5.63 -8.92 -2.03
CA ALA A 71 -5.98 -9.75 -0.89
C ALA A 71 -7.50 -9.75 -0.64
N PRO A 72 -8.13 -10.91 -0.33
CA PRO A 72 -9.58 -11.07 -0.28
C PRO A 72 -10.28 -10.13 0.71
N ASP A 73 -9.63 -9.83 1.83
CA ASP A 73 -10.23 -9.17 2.99
C ASP A 73 -9.79 -7.71 3.22
N ILE A 74 -8.92 -7.19 2.36
CA ILE A 74 -8.49 -5.79 2.41
C ILE A 74 -9.58 -4.91 1.77
N ALA A 75 -10.10 -3.98 2.56
CA ALA A 75 -11.02 -2.95 2.10
C ALA A 75 -10.26 -1.77 1.48
N ALA A 76 -9.18 -1.33 2.13
CA ALA A 76 -8.36 -0.21 1.69
C ALA A 76 -6.97 -0.25 2.34
N GLU A 77 -6.09 0.58 1.80
CA GLU A 77 -4.77 0.88 2.32
C GLU A 77 -4.59 2.39 2.45
N LEU A 78 -3.91 2.83 3.52
CA LEU A 78 -3.35 4.17 3.67
C LEU A 78 -1.84 4.05 3.84
N CYS A 79 -1.06 4.82 3.08
CA CYS A 79 0.39 4.85 3.21
C CYS A 79 0.95 6.25 3.04
N TRP A 80 1.97 6.58 3.83
CA TRP A 80 2.80 7.76 3.65
C TRP A 80 4.25 7.46 4.04
N SER A 81 5.17 8.19 3.40
CA SER A 81 6.60 7.97 3.59
C SER A 81 7.08 8.38 4.98
N ASP A 82 8.10 7.72 5.49
CA ASP A 82 8.91 8.14 6.63
C ASP A 82 10.03 9.12 6.23
N ASP A 83 10.35 9.23 4.94
CA ASP A 83 11.31 10.21 4.40
C ASP A 83 10.84 11.66 4.69
N PRO A 84 11.57 12.45 5.50
CA PRO A 84 11.21 13.83 5.84
C PRO A 84 10.95 14.74 4.63
N ASP A 85 11.59 14.49 3.49
CA ASP A 85 11.49 15.34 2.30
C ASP A 85 10.36 14.90 1.35
N TYR A 86 9.73 13.75 1.60
CA TYR A 86 8.66 13.20 0.77
C TYR A 86 7.29 13.27 1.47
N THR A 87 6.50 14.30 1.15
CA THR A 87 5.18 14.54 1.78
C THR A 87 4.02 13.80 1.13
N THR A 88 4.25 13.20 -0.04
CA THR A 88 3.21 12.50 -0.78
C THR A 88 2.95 11.14 -0.14
N GLY A 89 1.68 10.83 0.08
CA GLY A 89 1.23 9.46 0.35
C GLY A 89 0.09 9.08 -0.57
N TYR A 90 -0.65 8.04 -0.21
CA TYR A 90 -1.76 7.56 -1.00
C TYR A 90 -2.79 6.78 -0.18
N VAL A 91 -3.97 6.65 -0.77
CA VAL A 91 -4.99 5.67 -0.40
C VAL A 91 -5.20 4.72 -1.56
N ALA A 92 -5.22 3.41 -1.30
CA ALA A 92 -5.49 2.41 -2.33
C ALA A 92 -6.66 1.51 -1.95
N SER A 93 -7.37 0.99 -2.93
CA SER A 93 -8.48 0.04 -2.79
C SER A 93 -8.39 -1.03 -3.87
N LYS A 94 -9.39 -1.91 -3.99
CA LYS A 94 -9.46 -2.89 -5.09
C LYS A 94 -9.56 -2.26 -6.48
N THR A 95 -9.95 -1.00 -6.58
CA THR A 95 -10.25 -0.35 -7.87
C THR A 95 -9.46 0.93 -8.13
N GLN A 96 -8.86 1.53 -7.10
CA GLN A 96 -8.27 2.86 -7.19
C GLN A 96 -6.96 2.98 -6.41
N TYR A 97 -6.09 3.84 -6.91
CA TYR A 97 -4.90 4.34 -6.22
C TYR A 97 -4.89 5.86 -6.29
N ILE A 98 -5.13 6.49 -5.15
CA ILE A 98 -5.36 7.93 -5.03
C ILE A 98 -4.17 8.52 -4.29
N ARG A 99 -3.40 9.37 -4.97
CA ARG A 99 -2.25 10.06 -4.38
C ARG A 99 -2.73 11.27 -3.58
N ILE A 100 -1.99 11.60 -2.54
CA ILE A 100 -2.26 12.75 -1.68
C ILE A 100 -0.93 13.50 -1.51
N PRO A 101 -0.71 14.61 -2.24
CA PRO A 101 0.60 15.29 -2.27
C PRO A 101 1.13 15.80 -0.93
N HIS A 102 0.23 16.15 -0.01
CA HIS A 102 0.54 16.78 1.28
C HIS A 102 -0.10 16.02 2.45
N LEU A 103 0.21 14.72 2.58
CA LEU A 103 -0.35 13.87 3.63
C LEU A 103 0.37 14.03 4.98
N LYS A 104 1.61 14.55 4.97
CA LYS A 104 2.37 14.93 6.18
C LYS A 104 3.05 16.29 6.00
N SER A 105 3.43 16.89 7.13
CA SER A 105 4.27 18.09 7.13
C SER A 105 5.68 17.78 6.61
N PHE A 106 6.23 18.68 5.79
CA PHE A 106 7.63 18.63 5.36
C PHE A 106 8.56 18.63 6.56
N GLY A 107 9.61 17.79 6.53
CA GLY A 107 10.55 17.59 7.62
C GLY A 107 10.10 16.59 8.69
N SER A 108 8.88 16.06 8.63
CA SER A 108 8.41 15.03 9.58
C SER A 108 8.99 13.65 9.24
N PRO A 109 9.71 12.99 10.16
CA PRO A 109 10.25 11.65 9.93
C PRO A 109 9.23 10.53 10.15
N VAL A 110 7.98 10.87 10.47
CA VAL A 110 6.94 9.90 10.83
C VAL A 110 6.20 9.43 9.57
N GLY A 111 6.42 8.16 9.24
CA GLY A 111 5.78 7.40 8.16
C GLY A 111 4.84 6.33 8.70
N GLY A 112 4.11 5.68 7.79
CA GLY A 112 3.23 4.60 8.19
C GLY A 112 2.50 3.93 7.05
N ARG A 113 1.99 2.74 7.35
CA ARG A 113 1.16 1.96 6.46
C ARG A 113 0.06 1.26 7.26
N ILE A 114 -1.16 1.31 6.75
CA ILE A 114 -2.33 0.73 7.40
C ILE A 114 -3.13 -0.01 6.34
N PHE A 115 -3.48 -1.24 6.68
CA PHE A 115 -4.36 -2.10 5.92
C PHE A 115 -5.69 -2.19 6.66
N PHE A 116 -6.74 -1.65 6.06
CA PHE A 116 -8.09 -1.72 6.59
C PHE A 116 -8.70 -3.07 6.20
N VAL A 117 -8.92 -3.93 7.18
CA VAL A 117 -9.38 -5.31 7.02
C VAL A 117 -10.86 -5.41 7.38
N SER A 118 -11.61 -6.21 6.62
CA SER A 118 -13.02 -6.46 6.90
C SER A 118 -13.21 -7.17 8.25
N PRO A 119 -14.32 -6.91 8.99
CA PRO A 119 -14.60 -7.63 10.23
C PRO A 119 -14.78 -9.13 10.00
N GLY A 120 -14.21 -9.96 10.87
CA GLY A 120 -14.34 -11.42 10.81
C GLY A 120 -13.40 -12.12 9.82
N SER A 121 -12.48 -11.39 9.19
CA SER A 121 -11.47 -11.96 8.29
C SER A 121 -10.47 -12.85 9.03
N ASP A 122 -9.94 -13.86 8.31
CA ASP A 122 -8.89 -14.74 8.79
C ASP A 122 -7.54 -14.02 8.73
N ILE A 123 -7.10 -13.50 9.88
CA ILE A 123 -5.90 -12.67 9.99
C ILE A 123 -4.63 -13.46 9.73
N ASP A 124 -4.55 -14.72 10.17
CA ASP A 124 -3.34 -15.53 9.98
C ASP A 124 -3.15 -15.90 8.51
N ASN A 125 -4.24 -16.26 7.81
CA ASN A 125 -4.20 -16.50 6.38
C ASN A 125 -3.87 -15.22 5.59
N LEU A 126 -4.44 -14.08 5.98
CA LEU A 126 -4.11 -12.78 5.37
C LEU A 126 -2.63 -12.43 5.54
N ILE A 127 -2.07 -12.61 6.74
CA ILE A 127 -0.64 -12.39 7.00
C ILE A 127 0.20 -13.33 6.13
N THR A 128 -0.16 -14.61 6.06
CA THR A 128 0.53 -15.59 5.22
C THR A 128 0.53 -15.18 3.75
N TYR A 129 -0.60 -14.71 3.21
CA TYR A 129 -0.68 -14.18 1.85
C TYR A 129 0.27 -12.98 1.66
N LEU A 130 0.23 -12.01 2.56
CA LEU A 130 1.00 -10.77 2.46
C LEU A 130 2.50 -11.03 2.56
N GLU A 131 2.95 -11.85 3.50
CA GLU A 131 4.37 -12.09 3.78
C GLU A 131 4.96 -13.21 2.91
N GLU A 132 4.18 -14.22 2.50
CA GLU A 132 4.73 -15.47 1.93
C GLU A 132 4.24 -15.82 0.52
N GLN A 133 3.05 -15.38 0.09
CA GLN A 133 2.56 -15.76 -1.23
C GLN A 133 3.27 -14.94 -2.34
N PRO A 134 3.93 -15.58 -3.32
CA PRO A 134 4.48 -14.88 -4.47
C PRO A 134 3.38 -14.34 -5.38
N VAL A 135 3.48 -13.06 -5.78
CA VAL A 135 2.52 -12.41 -6.68
C VAL A 135 3.28 -11.62 -7.74
N LEU A 136 2.91 -11.79 -9.01
CA LEU A 136 3.40 -10.95 -10.09
C LEU A 136 2.29 -10.03 -10.59
N ILE A 137 2.56 -8.72 -10.59
CA ILE A 137 1.64 -7.69 -11.04
C ILE A 137 1.76 -7.54 -12.55
N LYS A 138 0.61 -7.60 -13.22
CA LYS A 138 0.53 -7.36 -14.66
C LYS A 138 0.24 -5.88 -14.91
N PRO A 139 1.02 -5.19 -15.75
CA PRO A 139 0.68 -3.84 -16.16
C PRO A 139 -0.66 -3.83 -16.89
N PRO A 140 -1.43 -2.73 -16.82
CA PRO A 140 -2.68 -2.61 -17.57
C PRO A 140 -2.44 -2.77 -19.07
N LEU A 141 -3.36 -3.45 -19.75
CA LEU A 141 -3.32 -3.57 -21.20
C LEU A 141 -3.72 -2.21 -21.82
N PRO A 142 -3.13 -1.84 -22.98
CA PRO A 142 -3.58 -0.66 -23.71
C PRO A 142 -5.08 -0.75 -24.03
N GLY A 143 -5.88 0.15 -23.45
CA GLY A 143 -7.33 0.24 -23.68
C GLY A 143 -8.23 -0.66 -22.82
N GLY A 144 -7.72 -1.31 -21.76
CA GLY A 144 -8.52 -2.07 -20.80
C GLY A 144 -9.12 -1.23 -19.66
N ASP A 145 -10.02 -1.84 -18.87
CA ASP A 145 -10.51 -1.26 -17.60
C ASP A 145 -9.33 -1.10 -16.64
N ASN A 146 -8.76 0.10 -16.63
CA ASN A 146 -7.54 0.39 -15.89
C ASN A 146 -7.83 0.50 -14.39
N TYR A 147 -6.91 -0.02 -13.57
CA TYR A 147 -6.82 0.37 -12.17
C TYR A 147 -6.63 1.89 -12.12
N ALA A 148 -7.63 2.61 -11.61
CA ALA A 148 -7.69 4.05 -11.78
C ALA A 148 -6.70 4.73 -10.84
N ILE A 149 -5.69 5.39 -11.41
CA ILE A 149 -4.77 6.24 -10.65
C ILE A 149 -5.26 7.69 -10.76
N SER A 150 -5.36 8.37 -9.62
CA SER A 150 -5.70 9.79 -9.55
C SER A 150 -4.82 10.53 -8.54
N ASP A 151 -4.68 11.83 -8.74
CA ASP A 151 -4.01 12.77 -7.83
C ASP A 151 -5.01 13.57 -6.97
#